data_AF-A0A5C4X9E2-F1
#
_entry.id   AF-A0A5C4X9E2-F1
#
_cell.length_a   1.000
_cell.length_b   1.000
_cell.length_c   1.000
_cell.angle_alpha   90.00
_cell.angle_beta   90.00
_cell.angle_gamma   90.00
#
_symmetry.space_group_name_H-M   'P 1'
#
loop_
_entity.id
_entity.type
_entity.pdbx_description
1 polymer ?
#
loop_
_entity_poly.entity_id
_entity_poly.type
_entity_poly.pdbx_seq_one_letter_code
_entity_poly.pdbx_strand_id
1 'polypeptide(L)'
;MRRLLEPGTSTRRTAAARQRLADHPLTRELLDAGLRLLLDHPGTARDSGGQVGDVALADLPSRFFDVLSAARVSAAATRRGPLRVTPAHLRDRWPRRGAFAEDLLAYGLSELHWASVRRAGDRAVTGGAPGLWAGPDAVAKDLAERNVHSGRSAALHRMQLLAAALAPGCPPLRDALAAARDRFEQASAQALPVVLARAGLEPRPGTDARELVPALALLTEGANLRLIADGGDERARSDALDVVGRGGLHLASAFFGPAAAPHDDDGSGPGLPGAPAAPGPPDLAEVLTRITDPASGTRRTEEGRRRLAQDDVTRQLLEGGIAVLAEEFGLTAPGRGSPGRAFDGLSAARVVAEARAAGGAGAQATVARLRDRWPVQEHYVDDLVLHALAQHRPAADALLEQAGPAAQRGAALDAAVGRATAARLAGLETRRDARLKVLVLVLGRSRHGVTDALAELYALEHRRLRALLEAQFAARGAGLREGVTLDDLTRWALALDDGALVRSLTTDPASEAHAGGGPLLARTVTALALACTVHPGEGEGGGEEG
;
A
#
# COMPACT_ATOMS: atom_id res chain seq x y z
N MET A 1 21.07 10.64 -1.43
CA MET A 1 22.23 10.75 -2.36
C MET A 1 23.29 9.68 -2.10
N ARG A 2 22.93 8.54 -1.49
CA ARG A 2 23.88 7.51 -1.06
C ARG A 2 24.54 6.79 -2.25
N ARG A 3 23.82 6.65 -3.37
CA ARG A 3 24.36 6.05 -4.60
C ARG A 3 25.51 6.85 -5.18
N LEU A 4 25.49 8.18 -5.12
CA LEU A 4 26.62 8.99 -5.57
C LEU A 4 27.88 8.75 -4.72
N LEU A 5 27.75 8.23 -3.50
CA LEU A 5 28.85 7.94 -2.58
C LEU A 5 29.41 6.52 -2.73
N GLU A 6 28.67 5.62 -3.36
CA GLU A 6 29.06 4.23 -3.61
C GLU A 6 30.08 4.10 -4.77
N PRO A 7 31.08 3.21 -4.67
CA PRO A 7 31.92 2.85 -5.81
C PRO A 7 31.10 2.17 -6.93
N GLY A 8 31.35 2.55 -8.20
CA GLY A 8 30.74 1.90 -9.37
C GLY A 8 29.39 2.47 -9.85
N THR A 9 28.78 3.34 -9.05
CA THR A 9 27.53 4.05 -9.36
C THR A 9 27.76 5.51 -9.77
N SER A 10 28.95 6.05 -9.50
CA SER A 10 29.43 7.37 -9.91
C SER A 10 30.64 7.26 -10.85
N THR A 11 30.85 8.25 -11.73
CA THR A 11 32.07 8.36 -12.56
C THR A 11 33.33 8.68 -11.75
N ARG A 12 33.19 9.06 -10.47
CA ARG A 12 34.30 9.50 -9.62
C ARG A 12 34.94 8.34 -8.86
N ARG A 13 36.26 8.21 -8.99
CA ARG A 13 37.05 7.10 -8.41
C ARG A 13 37.23 7.20 -6.90
N THR A 14 37.37 8.41 -6.33
CA THR A 14 37.65 8.61 -4.89
C THR A 14 36.40 8.99 -4.10
N ALA A 15 36.35 8.61 -2.82
CA ALA A 15 35.24 8.96 -1.92
C ALA A 15 35.07 10.47 -1.76
N ALA A 16 36.17 11.22 -1.61
CA ALA A 16 36.14 12.68 -1.53
C ALA A 16 35.58 13.35 -2.80
N ALA A 17 35.90 12.82 -3.99
CA ALA A 17 35.34 13.35 -5.24
C ALA A 17 33.85 13.01 -5.40
N ARG A 18 33.44 11.82 -4.94
CA ARG A 18 32.02 11.42 -4.86
C ARG A 18 31.23 12.30 -3.90
N GLN A 19 31.77 12.58 -2.72
CA GLN A 19 31.18 13.50 -1.75
C GLN A 19 31.04 14.92 -2.33
N ARG A 20 32.11 15.48 -2.91
CA ARG A 20 32.04 16.78 -3.60
C ARG A 20 31.00 16.80 -4.72
N LEU A 21 30.83 15.70 -5.45
CA LEU A 21 29.82 15.61 -6.50
C LEU A 21 28.40 15.55 -5.91
N ALA A 22 28.20 14.84 -4.81
CA ALA A 22 26.93 14.80 -4.10
C ALA A 22 26.56 16.19 -3.55
N ASP A 23 27.49 16.87 -2.90
CA ASP A 23 27.26 18.19 -2.29
C ASP A 23 27.17 19.33 -3.30
N HIS A 24 27.50 19.07 -4.58
CA HIS A 24 27.50 20.09 -5.61
C HIS A 24 26.06 20.61 -5.88
N PRO A 25 25.81 21.93 -5.91
CA PRO A 25 24.46 22.51 -6.08
C PRO A 25 23.70 21.99 -7.31
N LEU A 26 24.40 21.83 -8.44
CA LEU A 26 23.85 21.23 -9.67
C LEU A 26 23.22 19.83 -9.46
N THR A 27 23.72 19.04 -8.51
CA THR A 27 23.15 17.72 -8.22
C THR A 27 21.76 17.84 -7.62
N ARG A 28 21.58 18.77 -6.67
CA ARG A 28 20.27 19.12 -6.12
C ARG A 28 19.33 19.66 -7.21
N GLU A 29 19.80 20.58 -8.05
CA GLU A 29 19.00 21.14 -9.15
C GLU A 29 18.49 20.08 -10.13
N LEU A 30 19.31 19.06 -10.44
CA LEU A 30 18.92 17.93 -11.28
C LEU A 30 17.84 17.06 -10.61
N LEU A 31 17.95 16.83 -9.29
CA LEU A 31 16.94 16.09 -8.53
C LEU A 31 15.63 16.89 -8.43
N ASP A 32 15.69 18.19 -8.12
CA ASP A 32 14.52 19.08 -8.10
C ASP A 32 13.85 19.17 -9.48
N ALA A 33 14.64 19.20 -10.56
CA ALA A 33 14.11 19.14 -11.92
C ALA A 33 13.41 17.81 -12.24
N GLY A 34 14.03 16.68 -11.86
CA GLY A 34 13.43 15.36 -12.01
C GLY A 34 12.11 15.25 -11.24
N LEU A 35 12.07 15.75 -10.00
CA LEU A 35 10.88 15.68 -9.18
C LEU A 35 9.75 16.55 -9.74
N ARG A 36 10.05 17.78 -10.17
CA ARG A 36 9.07 18.63 -10.83
C ARG A 36 8.45 17.95 -12.05
N LEU A 37 9.28 17.27 -12.86
CA LEU A 37 8.78 16.50 -14.01
C LEU A 37 7.85 15.36 -13.62
N LEU A 38 8.07 14.70 -12.48
CA LEU A 38 7.14 13.68 -11.96
C LEU A 38 5.85 14.31 -11.43
N LEU A 39 5.95 15.42 -10.69
CA LEU A 39 4.81 16.12 -10.13
C LEU A 39 3.92 16.76 -11.21
N ASP A 40 4.52 17.25 -12.30
CA ASP A 40 3.85 17.91 -13.43
C ASP A 40 3.34 16.91 -14.50
N HIS A 41 3.55 15.60 -14.33
CA HIS A 41 3.17 14.61 -15.33
C HIS A 41 1.64 14.41 -15.41
N PRO A 42 0.98 14.60 -16.58
CA PRO A 42 -0.45 14.37 -16.73
C PRO A 42 -0.82 12.94 -16.31
N GLY A 43 -1.57 12.82 -15.22
CA GLY A 43 -1.80 11.57 -14.48
C GLY A 43 -1.60 11.73 -12.97
N THR A 44 -0.80 12.70 -12.53
CA THR A 44 -0.67 13.12 -11.11
C THR A 44 -1.65 14.22 -10.70
N ALA A 45 -2.11 15.04 -11.65
CA ALA A 45 -2.94 16.23 -11.40
C ALA A 45 -4.29 16.17 -12.13
N ARG A 46 -5.06 15.08 -11.98
CA ARG A 46 -6.46 15.03 -12.44
C ARG A 46 -7.39 15.61 -11.36
N ASP A 47 -6.99 16.75 -10.79
CA ASP A 47 -7.84 17.58 -9.95
C ASP A 47 -8.18 18.83 -10.76
N SER A 48 -9.44 18.94 -11.16
CA SER A 48 -10.22 20.15 -11.52
C SER A 48 -11.18 19.79 -12.65
N GLY A 49 -12.48 19.84 -12.38
CA GLY A 49 -13.60 19.50 -13.26
C GLY A 49 -13.75 20.35 -14.54
N GLY A 50 -12.71 20.42 -15.36
CA GLY A 50 -12.83 20.80 -16.76
C GLY A 50 -13.27 19.59 -17.56
N GLN A 51 -14.34 19.71 -18.33
CA GLN A 51 -14.62 18.83 -19.47
C GLN A 51 -13.39 18.84 -20.39
N VAL A 52 -12.50 17.89 -20.21
CA VAL A 52 -11.39 17.64 -21.12
C VAL A 52 -12.00 16.95 -22.32
N GLY A 53 -11.98 17.63 -23.46
CA GLY A 53 -12.35 17.06 -24.75
C GLY A 53 -11.63 15.74 -24.99
N ASP A 54 -12.28 14.91 -25.81
CA ASP A 54 -11.99 13.52 -26.15
C ASP A 54 -10.59 13.30 -26.75
N VAL A 55 -9.54 13.63 -26.00
CA VAL A 55 -8.16 13.25 -26.32
C VAL A 55 -8.08 11.77 -26.00
N ALA A 56 -8.05 10.96 -27.06
CA ALA A 56 -8.02 9.51 -26.99
C ALA A 56 -7.06 9.03 -25.89
N LEU A 57 -7.65 8.46 -24.83
CA LEU A 57 -6.97 7.91 -23.65
C LEU A 57 -5.92 6.83 -23.98
N ALA A 58 -5.91 6.32 -25.23
CA ALA A 58 -4.92 5.41 -25.76
C ALA A 58 -3.51 6.02 -25.89
N ASP A 59 -3.36 7.35 -25.86
CA ASP A 59 -2.07 8.03 -26.05
C ASP A 59 -1.34 8.44 -24.74
N LEU A 60 -1.89 8.11 -23.56
CA LEU A 60 -1.21 8.36 -22.29
C LEU A 60 -0.13 7.29 -22.04
N PRO A 61 1.17 7.59 -22.16
CA PRO A 61 2.19 6.54 -22.11
C PRO A 61 2.33 6.00 -20.69
N SER A 62 2.34 4.68 -20.62
CA SER A 62 2.64 3.75 -19.54
C SER A 62 3.99 3.93 -18.82
N ARG A 63 4.57 5.14 -18.77
CA ARG A 63 5.98 5.33 -18.37
C ARG A 63 6.18 6.42 -17.33
N PHE A 64 5.83 6.13 -16.07
CA PHE A 64 6.05 7.01 -14.91
C PHE A 64 7.46 7.63 -14.87
N PHE A 65 8.49 6.87 -15.28
CA PHE A 65 9.86 7.40 -15.32
C PHE A 65 10.31 7.96 -16.68
N ASP A 66 9.59 7.79 -17.81
CA ASP A 66 10.11 8.24 -19.13
C ASP A 66 10.18 9.75 -19.26
N VAL A 67 9.41 10.44 -18.41
CA VAL A 67 9.57 11.87 -18.21
C VAL A 67 10.98 12.25 -17.70
N LEU A 68 11.72 11.30 -17.10
CA LEU A 68 13.06 11.48 -16.54
C LEU A 68 14.21 11.23 -17.53
N SER A 69 13.99 11.40 -18.84
CA SER A 69 15.11 11.35 -19.78
C SER A 69 16.14 12.45 -19.48
N ALA A 70 17.42 12.19 -19.75
CA ALA A 70 18.49 13.16 -19.48
C ALA A 70 18.28 14.51 -20.18
N ALA A 71 17.69 14.49 -21.37
CA ALA A 71 17.29 15.69 -22.10
C ALA A 71 16.22 16.48 -21.35
N ARG A 72 15.13 15.82 -20.91
CA ARG A 72 14.03 16.48 -20.20
C ARG A 72 14.45 17.03 -18.85
N VAL A 73 15.19 16.25 -18.06
CA VAL A 73 15.67 16.68 -16.73
C VAL A 73 16.61 17.88 -16.87
N SER A 74 17.57 17.84 -17.80
CA SER A 74 18.52 18.94 -18.02
C SER A 74 17.82 20.20 -18.53
N ALA A 75 16.84 20.05 -19.43
CA ALA A 75 16.01 21.17 -19.90
C ALA A 75 15.19 21.77 -18.74
N ALA A 76 14.59 20.94 -17.89
CA ALA A 76 13.84 21.39 -16.73
C ALA A 76 14.73 22.10 -15.69
N ALA A 77 15.94 21.60 -15.46
CA ALA A 77 16.92 22.25 -14.56
C ALA A 77 17.37 23.62 -15.13
N THR A 78 17.66 23.68 -16.43
CA THR A 78 18.10 24.92 -17.10
C THR A 78 17.03 26.01 -17.09
N ARG A 79 15.74 25.66 -17.17
CA ARG A 79 14.65 26.65 -17.20
C ARG A 79 14.50 27.47 -15.92
N ARG A 80 14.94 26.93 -14.77
CA ARG A 80 14.74 27.58 -13.45
C ARG A 80 16.04 27.93 -12.73
N GLY A 81 17.14 27.24 -13.04
CA GLY A 81 18.42 27.48 -12.42
C GLY A 81 19.25 28.52 -13.16
N PRO A 82 20.23 29.17 -12.49
CA PRO A 82 21.20 30.05 -13.14
C PRO A 82 22.23 29.27 -13.98
N LEU A 83 22.24 27.94 -13.89
CA LEU A 83 23.21 27.07 -14.53
C LEU A 83 22.65 26.52 -15.85
N ARG A 84 23.45 26.59 -16.92
CA ARG A 84 23.15 25.87 -18.17
C ARG A 84 23.43 24.38 -17.97
N VAL A 85 22.38 23.59 -17.85
CA VAL A 85 22.48 22.15 -17.58
C VAL A 85 22.37 21.35 -18.88
N THR A 86 23.32 20.45 -19.11
CA THR A 86 23.32 19.58 -20.29
C THR A 86 23.09 18.12 -19.89
N PRO A 87 22.62 17.26 -20.81
CA PRO A 87 22.51 15.81 -20.55
C PRO A 87 23.81 15.16 -20.10
N ALA A 88 24.97 15.73 -20.46
CA ALA A 88 26.27 15.27 -19.99
C ALA A 88 26.46 15.48 -18.48
N HIS A 89 25.94 16.58 -17.92
CA HIS A 89 26.01 16.83 -16.47
C HIS A 89 25.22 15.81 -15.65
N LEU A 90 24.07 15.36 -16.18
CA LEU A 90 23.30 14.28 -15.56
C LEU A 90 24.05 12.95 -15.66
N ARG A 91 24.56 12.59 -16.85
CA ARG A 91 25.31 11.33 -17.06
C ARG A 91 26.62 11.27 -16.27
N ASP A 92 27.28 12.40 -16.03
CA ASP A 92 28.46 12.47 -15.16
C ASP A 92 28.14 12.06 -13.71
N ARG A 93 26.93 12.35 -13.24
CA ARG A 93 26.47 12.01 -11.89
C ARG A 93 25.89 10.61 -11.83
N TRP A 94 24.99 10.31 -12.77
CA TRP A 94 24.27 9.07 -12.86
C TRP A 94 24.46 8.48 -14.27
N PRO A 95 25.45 7.60 -14.45
CA PRO A 95 25.69 6.94 -15.74
C PRO A 95 24.49 6.14 -16.25
N ARG A 96 23.64 5.67 -15.31
CA ARG A 96 22.44 4.89 -15.58
C ARG A 96 21.21 5.66 -15.12
N ARG A 97 20.16 5.62 -15.94
CA ARG A 97 18.85 6.23 -15.62
C ARG A 97 18.23 5.68 -14.34
N GLY A 98 18.35 4.37 -14.09
CA GLY A 98 17.87 3.75 -12.86
C GLY A 98 18.52 4.32 -11.60
N ALA A 99 19.83 4.57 -11.62
CA ALA A 99 20.54 5.18 -10.49
C ALA A 99 20.06 6.61 -10.19
N PHE A 100 19.73 7.38 -11.24
CA PHE A 100 19.10 8.69 -11.06
C PHE A 100 17.71 8.57 -10.46
N ALA A 101 16.88 7.62 -10.93
CA ALA A 101 15.53 7.41 -10.41
C ALA A 101 15.54 6.96 -8.94
N GLU A 102 16.46 6.08 -8.54
CA GLU A 102 16.63 5.66 -7.13
C GLU A 102 17.02 6.84 -6.22
N ASP A 103 18.03 7.63 -6.60
CA ASP A 103 18.42 8.81 -5.82
C ASP A 103 17.31 9.88 -5.81
N LEU A 104 16.54 10.00 -6.90
CA LEU A 104 15.39 10.90 -7.00
C LEU A 104 14.25 10.49 -6.07
N LEU A 105 13.92 9.20 -6.00
CA LEU A 105 12.94 8.66 -5.06
C LEU A 105 13.40 8.91 -3.62
N ALA A 106 14.64 8.55 -3.29
CA ALA A 106 15.20 8.78 -1.96
C ALA A 106 15.19 10.28 -1.58
N TYR A 107 15.55 11.16 -2.52
CA TYR A 107 15.53 12.62 -2.35
C TYR A 107 14.11 13.15 -2.15
N GLY A 108 13.16 12.74 -2.99
CA GLY A 108 11.76 13.18 -2.90
C GLY A 108 11.11 12.77 -1.58
N LEU A 109 11.42 11.58 -1.10
CA LEU A 109 11.01 11.10 0.21
C LEU A 109 11.59 11.98 1.32
N SER A 110 12.91 12.15 1.36
CA SER A 110 13.57 12.85 2.48
C SER A 110 13.25 14.35 2.55
N GLU A 111 13.24 15.05 1.42
CA GLU A 111 13.22 16.52 1.40
C GLU A 111 11.81 17.12 1.33
N LEU A 112 10.86 16.45 0.67
CA LEU A 112 9.63 17.11 0.26
C LEU A 112 8.38 16.46 0.83
N HIS A 113 8.32 15.13 0.88
CA HIS A 113 7.20 14.45 1.50
C HIS A 113 7.21 14.64 3.02
N TRP A 114 8.24 14.14 3.71
CA TRP A 114 8.25 14.12 5.17
C TRP A 114 8.55 15.48 5.82
N ALA A 115 9.28 16.37 5.15
CA ALA A 115 9.44 17.74 5.63
C ALA A 115 8.13 18.54 5.59
N SER A 116 7.20 18.20 4.68
CA SER A 116 5.87 18.82 4.67
C SER A 116 5.02 18.33 5.83
N VAL A 117 5.05 17.02 6.09
CA VAL A 117 4.35 16.38 7.21
C VAL A 117 4.88 16.89 8.56
N ARG A 118 6.20 16.98 8.73
CA ARG A 118 6.82 17.57 9.94
C ARG A 118 6.39 19.02 10.15
N ARG A 119 6.45 19.87 9.11
CA ARG A 119 5.99 21.27 9.20
C ARG A 119 4.50 21.40 9.50
N ALA A 120 3.70 20.40 9.14
CA ALA A 120 2.31 20.34 9.57
C ALA A 120 2.23 20.02 11.07
N GLY A 121 2.96 19.01 11.55
CA GLY A 121 3.06 18.67 12.97
C GLY A 121 3.52 19.86 13.83
N ASP A 122 4.61 20.52 13.45
CA ASP A 122 5.14 21.70 14.16
C ASP A 122 4.08 22.81 14.27
N ARG A 123 3.33 23.05 13.18
CA ARG A 123 2.22 24.03 13.17
C ARG A 123 1.03 23.58 14.03
N ALA A 124 0.75 22.29 14.17
CA ALA A 124 -0.29 21.81 15.08
C ALA A 124 0.09 22.07 16.55
N VAL A 125 1.36 21.84 16.90
CA VAL A 125 1.87 22.04 18.26
C VAL A 125 1.96 23.54 18.61
N THR A 126 2.48 24.34 17.68
CA THR A 126 2.81 25.77 17.91
C THR A 126 1.72 26.75 17.50
N GLY A 127 0.90 26.39 16.50
CA GLY A 127 0.14 27.35 15.69
C GLY A 127 -1.32 27.55 16.07
N GLY A 128 -1.84 26.90 17.12
CA GLY A 128 -3.15 27.20 17.70
C GLY A 128 -4.25 27.45 16.68
N ALA A 129 -4.47 26.52 15.74
CA ALA A 129 -5.57 26.65 14.79
C ALA A 129 -6.90 26.74 15.58
N PRO A 130 -7.63 27.86 15.50
CA PRO A 130 -8.88 28.03 16.23
C PRO A 130 -9.86 26.92 15.84
N GLY A 131 -10.24 26.07 16.81
CA GLY A 131 -11.14 24.93 16.60
C GLY A 131 -10.47 23.55 16.59
N LEU A 132 -9.14 23.45 16.44
CA LEU A 132 -8.43 22.16 16.53
C LEU A 132 -8.63 21.47 17.89
N TRP A 133 -8.79 22.28 18.94
CA TRP A 133 -8.94 21.84 20.32
C TRP A 133 -10.40 21.73 20.77
N ALA A 134 -11.36 21.79 19.83
CA ALA A 134 -12.77 21.69 20.16
C ALA A 134 -13.15 20.29 20.69
N GLY A 135 -12.30 19.29 20.46
CA GLY A 135 -12.42 17.94 21.01
C GLY A 135 -11.63 16.92 20.19
N PRO A 136 -11.65 15.64 20.61
CA PRO A 136 -10.98 14.54 19.91
C PRO A 136 -11.38 14.41 18.43
N ASP A 137 -12.66 14.65 18.10
CA ASP A 137 -13.16 14.59 16.72
C ASP A 137 -12.52 15.65 15.80
N ALA A 138 -12.35 16.88 16.31
CA ALA A 138 -11.72 17.96 15.56
C ALA A 138 -10.24 17.67 15.29
N VAL A 139 -9.55 17.10 16.29
CA VAL A 139 -8.17 16.61 16.14
C VAL A 139 -8.11 15.49 15.09
N ALA A 140 -8.99 14.49 15.19
CA ALA A 140 -9.01 13.35 14.29
C ALA A 140 -9.27 13.78 12.83
N LYS A 141 -10.20 14.71 12.62
CA LYS A 141 -10.48 15.30 11.31
C LYS A 141 -9.27 16.04 10.73
N ASP A 142 -8.63 16.91 11.50
CA ASP A 142 -7.43 17.64 11.04
C ASP A 142 -6.27 16.69 10.73
N LEU A 143 -6.07 15.66 11.56
CA LEU A 143 -5.09 14.61 11.29
C LEU A 143 -5.42 13.87 9.98
N ALA A 144 -6.69 13.50 9.75
CA ALA A 144 -7.11 12.86 8.52
C ALA A 144 -6.86 13.76 7.29
N GLU A 145 -7.24 15.03 7.34
CA GLU A 145 -7.05 15.99 6.24
C GLU A 145 -5.57 16.20 5.87
N ARG A 146 -4.66 16.10 6.85
CA ARG A 146 -3.22 16.23 6.62
C ARG A 146 -2.56 14.98 6.07
N ASN A 147 -3.10 13.83 6.43
CA ASN A 147 -2.50 12.52 6.16
C ASN A 147 -3.13 11.81 4.96
N VAL A 148 -4.36 12.16 4.58
CA VAL A 148 -5.00 11.67 3.34
C VAL A 148 -4.51 12.52 2.16
N HIS A 149 -3.71 11.89 1.30
CA HIS A 149 -2.96 12.55 0.26
C HIS A 149 -3.80 12.76 -1.02
N SER A 150 -4.20 14.00 -1.29
CA SER A 150 -4.84 14.43 -2.55
C SER A 150 -3.94 15.32 -3.41
N GLY A 151 -4.25 15.44 -4.70
CA GLY A 151 -3.53 16.28 -5.67
C GLY A 151 -2.02 16.08 -5.69
N ARG A 152 -1.25 17.15 -5.44
CA ARG A 152 0.23 17.09 -5.40
C ARG A 152 0.76 16.11 -4.36
N SER A 153 0.03 15.91 -3.26
CA SER A 153 0.39 14.94 -2.22
C SER A 153 0.26 13.51 -2.75
N ALA A 154 -0.69 13.25 -3.65
CA ALA A 154 -0.88 11.93 -4.24
C ALA A 154 0.32 11.50 -5.11
N ALA A 155 1.00 12.43 -5.78
CA ALA A 155 2.18 12.12 -6.57
C ALA A 155 3.38 11.69 -5.69
N LEU A 156 3.62 12.42 -4.59
CA LEU A 156 4.65 12.06 -3.61
C LEU A 156 4.33 10.73 -2.92
N HIS A 157 3.06 10.50 -2.59
CA HIS A 157 2.64 9.23 -2.01
C HIS A 157 2.79 8.07 -3.01
N ARG A 158 2.48 8.25 -4.29
CA ARG A 158 2.79 7.25 -5.33
C ARG A 158 4.28 6.97 -5.44
N MET A 159 5.13 8.00 -5.31
CA MET A 159 6.58 7.79 -5.25
C MET A 159 6.98 6.98 -4.01
N GLN A 160 6.35 7.19 -2.85
CA GLN A 160 6.55 6.39 -1.66
C GLN A 160 6.16 4.94 -1.87
N LEU A 161 4.98 4.67 -2.42
CA LEU A 161 4.52 3.31 -2.71
C LEU A 161 5.41 2.61 -3.75
N LEU A 162 5.84 3.34 -4.78
CA LEU A 162 6.79 2.82 -5.77
C LEU A 162 8.14 2.50 -5.12
N ALA A 163 8.65 3.40 -4.29
CA ALA A 163 9.88 3.16 -3.53
C ALA A 163 9.71 1.97 -2.58
N ALA A 164 8.56 1.81 -1.95
CA ALA A 164 8.25 0.69 -1.06
C ALA A 164 8.26 -0.65 -1.83
N ALA A 165 7.62 -0.72 -2.99
CA ALA A 165 7.63 -1.93 -3.79
C ALA A 165 9.03 -2.31 -4.33
N LEU A 166 9.89 -1.31 -4.56
CA LEU A 166 11.27 -1.51 -5.05
C LEU A 166 12.27 -1.77 -3.91
N ALA A 167 11.96 -1.36 -2.68
CA ALA A 167 12.86 -1.41 -1.52
C ALA A 167 13.47 -2.80 -1.24
N PRO A 168 12.74 -3.94 -1.33
CA PRO A 168 13.34 -5.25 -1.08
C PRO A 168 14.49 -5.60 -2.05
N GLY A 169 14.44 -5.09 -3.29
CA GLY A 169 15.51 -5.25 -4.29
C GLY A 169 16.52 -4.10 -4.30
N CYS A 170 16.30 -3.04 -3.52
CA CYS A 170 17.13 -1.83 -3.52
C CYS A 170 17.41 -1.37 -2.09
N PRO A 171 18.47 -1.89 -1.44
CA PRO A 171 18.81 -1.55 -0.06
C PRO A 171 18.92 -0.04 0.22
N PRO A 172 19.48 0.81 -0.67
CA PRO A 172 19.49 2.25 -0.44
C PRO A 172 18.12 2.90 -0.37
N LEU A 173 17.12 2.42 -1.13
CA LEU A 173 15.74 2.90 -1.04
C LEU A 173 15.07 2.44 0.25
N ARG A 174 15.29 1.17 0.63
CA ARG A 174 14.80 0.63 1.90
C ARG A 174 15.30 1.45 3.09
N ASP A 175 16.60 1.70 3.15
CA ASP A 175 17.22 2.48 4.22
C ASP A 175 16.71 3.94 4.24
N ALA A 176 16.47 4.53 3.05
CA ALA A 176 15.90 5.87 2.95
C ALA A 176 14.45 5.92 3.45
N LEU A 177 13.63 4.91 3.14
CA LEU A 177 12.25 4.80 3.61
C LEU A 177 12.19 4.56 5.12
N ALA A 178 12.98 3.61 5.64
CA ALA A 178 13.07 3.34 7.07
C ALA A 178 13.48 4.60 7.83
N ALA A 179 14.58 5.24 7.45
CA ALA A 179 15.05 6.47 8.11
C ALA A 179 14.04 7.62 8.02
N ALA A 180 13.26 7.70 6.94
CA ALA A 180 12.25 8.73 6.79
C ALA A 180 11.02 8.46 7.67
N ARG A 181 10.59 7.20 7.76
CA ARG A 181 9.52 6.77 8.66
C ARG A 181 9.90 6.96 10.12
N ASP A 182 11.10 6.53 10.52
CA ASP A 182 11.60 6.71 11.89
C ASP A 182 11.55 8.17 12.33
N ARG A 183 11.97 9.11 11.46
CA ARG A 183 11.89 10.55 11.74
C ARG A 183 10.45 11.04 11.87
N PHE A 184 9.55 10.57 11.02
CA PHE A 184 8.13 10.91 11.11
C PHE A 184 7.53 10.38 12.42
N GLU A 185 7.77 9.11 12.75
CA GLU A 185 7.25 8.49 13.96
C GLU A 185 7.81 9.14 15.23
N GLN A 186 9.11 9.48 15.25
CA GLN A 186 9.70 10.22 16.37
C GLN A 186 9.08 11.61 16.55
N ALA A 187 8.87 12.36 15.45
CA ALA A 187 8.23 13.68 15.52
C ALA A 187 6.76 13.56 15.98
N SER A 188 6.02 12.60 15.45
CA SER A 188 4.62 12.36 15.82
C SER A 188 4.48 11.87 17.25
N ALA A 189 5.40 11.04 17.76
CA ALA A 189 5.40 10.56 19.14
C ALA A 189 5.65 11.68 20.16
N GLN A 190 6.32 12.77 19.75
CA GLN A 190 6.47 13.96 20.57
C GLN A 190 5.23 14.86 20.54
N ALA A 191 4.59 15.00 19.38
CA ALA A 191 3.46 15.92 19.19
C ALA A 191 2.13 15.34 19.67
N LEU A 192 1.85 14.06 19.36
CA LEU A 192 0.53 13.45 19.52
C LEU A 192 0.06 13.40 20.99
N PRO A 193 0.87 13.02 21.99
CA PRO A 193 0.43 13.04 23.38
C PRO A 193 0.03 14.44 23.86
N VAL A 194 0.72 15.49 23.42
CA VAL A 194 0.38 16.88 23.75
C VAL A 194 -0.96 17.28 23.13
N VAL A 195 -1.19 16.85 21.88
CA VAL A 195 -2.44 17.11 21.17
C VAL A 195 -3.62 16.40 21.84
N LEU A 196 -3.46 15.12 22.21
CA LEU A 196 -4.49 14.32 22.87
C LEU A 196 -4.78 14.84 24.29
N ALA A 197 -3.75 15.20 25.06
CA ALA A 197 -3.92 15.81 26.38
C ALA A 197 -4.71 17.13 26.32
N ARG A 198 -4.44 17.98 25.31
CA ARG A 198 -5.22 19.21 25.09
C ARG A 198 -6.67 18.94 24.68
N ALA A 199 -6.94 17.78 24.10
CA ALA A 199 -8.29 17.31 23.78
C ALA A 199 -8.97 16.58 24.97
N GLY A 200 -8.35 16.58 26.16
CA GLY A 200 -8.90 15.97 27.37
C GLY A 200 -8.68 14.46 27.48
N LEU A 201 -7.73 13.91 26.73
CA LEU A 201 -7.42 12.48 26.72
C LEU A 201 -6.11 12.19 27.45
N GLU A 202 -6.13 11.20 28.33
CA GLU A 202 -4.96 10.73 29.08
C GLU A 202 -4.56 9.32 28.67
N PRO A 203 -3.25 8.97 28.66
CA PRO A 203 -2.83 7.60 28.39
C PRO A 203 -3.49 6.62 29.36
N ARG A 204 -4.04 5.52 28.84
CA ARG A 204 -4.64 4.47 29.67
C ARG A 204 -3.54 3.73 30.45
N PRO A 205 -3.77 3.40 31.73
CA PRO A 205 -2.87 2.55 32.49
C PRO A 205 -2.58 1.24 31.74
N GLY A 206 -1.32 0.81 31.73
CA GLY A 206 -0.90 -0.43 31.09
C GLY A 206 -0.78 -0.39 29.56
N THR A 207 -1.09 0.73 28.91
CA THR A 207 -0.88 0.90 27.47
C THR A 207 0.40 1.68 27.17
N ASP A 208 1.13 1.30 26.12
CA ASP A 208 2.25 2.10 25.62
C ASP A 208 1.76 3.07 24.54
N ALA A 209 1.58 4.34 24.91
CA ALA A 209 1.18 5.41 24.00
C ALA A 209 2.12 5.57 22.79
N ARG A 210 3.35 5.05 22.85
CA ARG A 210 4.28 5.05 21.70
C ARG A 210 3.81 4.15 20.57
N GLU A 211 2.93 3.18 20.83
CA GLU A 211 2.37 2.30 19.81
C GLU A 211 1.27 2.95 18.96
N LEU A 212 0.67 4.05 19.44
CA LEU A 212 -0.40 4.74 18.72
C LEU A 212 0.11 5.33 17.39
N VAL A 213 1.31 5.90 17.38
CA VAL A 213 1.87 6.52 16.17
C VAL A 213 2.11 5.52 15.03
N PRO A 214 2.82 4.40 15.23
CA PRO A 214 2.98 3.40 14.18
C PRO A 214 1.64 2.75 13.80
N ALA A 215 0.68 2.59 14.73
CA ALA A 215 -0.68 2.14 14.42
C ALA A 215 -1.44 3.10 13.49
N LEU A 216 -1.41 4.41 13.77
CA LEU A 216 -1.99 5.45 12.91
C LEU A 216 -1.30 5.53 11.55
N ALA A 217 0.02 5.28 11.51
CA ALA A 217 0.77 5.22 10.26
C ALA A 217 0.30 4.05 9.38
N LEU A 218 0.07 2.86 9.95
CA LEU A 218 -0.52 1.72 9.22
C LEU A 218 -1.87 2.09 8.63
N LEU A 219 -2.78 2.62 9.46
CA LEU A 219 -4.13 2.99 9.04
C LEU A 219 -4.08 4.02 7.88
N THR A 220 -3.22 5.02 8.01
CA THR A 220 -3.01 6.07 7.01
C THR A 220 -2.41 5.53 5.71
N GLU A 221 -1.36 4.71 5.78
CA GLU A 221 -0.70 4.15 4.60
C GLU A 221 -1.68 3.27 3.80
N GLY A 222 -2.49 2.44 4.47
CA GLY A 222 -3.48 1.63 3.78
C GLY A 222 -4.70 2.39 3.27
N ALA A 223 -5.19 3.39 4.00
CA ALA A 223 -6.26 4.27 3.51
C ALA A 223 -5.84 5.01 2.23
N ASN A 224 -4.60 5.50 2.17
CA ASN A 224 -4.07 6.13 0.98
C ASN A 224 -3.81 5.13 -0.17
N LEU A 225 -3.41 3.89 0.14
CA LEU A 225 -3.27 2.85 -0.88
C LEU A 225 -4.61 2.57 -1.57
N ARG A 226 -5.70 2.47 -0.78
CA ARG A 226 -7.07 2.29 -1.28
C ARG A 226 -7.57 3.51 -2.05
N LEU A 227 -7.30 4.72 -1.56
CA LEU A 227 -7.59 5.95 -2.29
C LEU A 227 -6.97 5.96 -3.70
N ILE A 228 -5.76 5.41 -3.85
CA ILE A 228 -5.13 5.27 -5.17
C ILE A 228 -5.87 4.24 -6.03
N ALA A 229 -6.25 3.11 -5.43
CA ALA A 229 -6.97 2.03 -6.08
C ALA A 229 -8.30 2.48 -6.67
N ASP A 230 -9.09 3.22 -5.88
CA ASP A 230 -10.43 3.70 -6.23
C ASP A 230 -10.40 4.92 -7.16
N GLY A 231 -9.28 5.14 -7.86
CA GLY A 231 -9.16 6.25 -8.81
C GLY A 231 -9.06 7.63 -8.16
N GLY A 232 -9.06 7.73 -6.83
CA GLY A 232 -8.86 8.95 -6.06
C GLY A 232 -9.87 10.06 -6.37
N ASP A 233 -11.11 9.69 -6.63
CA ASP A 233 -12.20 10.66 -6.75
C ASP A 233 -12.60 11.21 -5.36
N GLU A 234 -13.53 12.18 -5.34
CA GLU A 234 -13.93 12.83 -4.10
C GLU A 234 -14.65 11.88 -3.14
N ARG A 235 -15.32 10.84 -3.66
CA ARG A 235 -15.97 9.82 -2.83
C ARG A 235 -14.93 8.95 -2.14
N ALA A 236 -13.99 8.40 -2.89
CA ALA A 236 -12.88 7.62 -2.36
C ALA A 236 -12.05 8.43 -1.36
N ARG A 237 -11.88 9.74 -1.61
CA ARG A 237 -11.23 10.66 -0.68
C ARG A 237 -12.04 10.82 0.61
N SER A 238 -13.35 11.02 0.52
CA SER A 238 -14.23 11.09 1.69
C SER A 238 -14.16 9.79 2.50
N ASP A 239 -14.17 8.64 1.85
CA ASP A 239 -14.05 7.33 2.51
C ASP A 239 -12.68 7.19 3.20
N ALA A 240 -11.59 7.62 2.55
CA ALA A 240 -10.26 7.60 3.17
C ALA A 240 -10.15 8.56 4.37
N LEU A 241 -10.77 9.74 4.30
CA LEU A 241 -10.85 10.68 5.42
C LEU A 241 -11.64 10.10 6.59
N ASP A 242 -12.74 9.40 6.33
CA ASP A 242 -13.53 8.71 7.35
C ASP A 242 -12.73 7.58 8.01
N VAL A 243 -12.03 6.76 7.22
CA VAL A 243 -11.15 5.69 7.70
C VAL A 243 -10.06 6.23 8.61
N VAL A 244 -9.33 7.26 8.19
CA VAL A 244 -8.24 7.83 8.99
C VAL A 244 -8.78 8.60 10.20
N GLY A 245 -9.87 9.35 10.04
CA GLY A 245 -10.48 10.15 11.09
C GLY A 245 -11.11 9.28 12.19
N ARG A 246 -12.19 8.57 11.86
CA ARG A 246 -12.91 7.76 12.85
C ARG A 246 -12.09 6.55 13.29
N GLY A 247 -11.46 5.83 12.36
CA GLY A 247 -10.59 4.70 12.72
C GLY A 247 -9.40 5.14 13.59
N GLY A 248 -8.82 6.31 13.30
CA GLY A 248 -7.75 6.89 14.10
C GLY A 248 -8.21 7.31 15.50
N LEU A 249 -9.43 7.84 15.63
CA LEU A 249 -10.03 8.16 16.91
C LEU A 249 -10.28 6.90 17.76
N HIS A 250 -10.82 5.83 17.17
CA HIS A 250 -11.02 4.57 17.88
C HIS A 250 -9.69 3.94 18.29
N LEU A 251 -8.68 3.96 17.42
CA LEU A 251 -7.32 3.57 17.80
C LEU A 251 -6.81 4.42 18.97
N ALA A 252 -6.93 5.75 18.91
CA ALA A 252 -6.51 6.62 20.00
C ALA A 252 -7.24 6.26 21.30
N SER A 253 -8.54 5.96 21.26
CA SER A 253 -9.34 5.55 22.42
C SER A 253 -8.92 4.20 23.03
N ALA A 254 -8.18 3.38 22.29
CA ALA A 254 -7.60 2.14 22.80
C ALA A 254 -6.37 2.41 23.69
N PHE A 255 -5.63 3.49 23.41
CA PHE A 255 -4.42 3.88 24.17
C PHE A 255 -4.69 5.03 25.13
N PHE A 256 -5.77 5.77 24.94
CA PHE A 256 -6.13 6.94 25.73
C PHE A 256 -7.59 6.83 26.19
N GLY A 257 -7.86 7.30 27.39
CA GLY A 257 -9.21 7.40 27.94
C GLY A 257 -9.56 8.85 28.22
N PRO A 258 -10.85 9.16 28.44
CA PRO A 258 -11.18 10.31 29.27
C PRO A 258 -10.44 10.14 30.61
N ALA A 259 -9.86 11.21 31.15
CA ALA A 259 -9.27 11.18 32.48
C ALA A 259 -10.33 10.69 33.48
N ALA A 260 -10.19 9.47 34.01
CA ALA A 260 -11.25 8.81 34.76
C ALA A 260 -10.75 8.18 36.06
N ALA A 261 -11.61 8.28 37.09
CA ALA A 261 -11.53 7.55 38.35
C ALA A 261 -11.59 6.02 38.13
N PRO A 262 -11.02 5.21 39.03
CA PRO A 262 -10.68 3.81 38.78
C PRO A 262 -11.88 2.86 38.91
N HIS A 263 -11.93 1.82 38.07
CA HIS A 263 -12.75 0.63 38.34
C HIS A 263 -12.10 -0.68 37.86
N ASP A 264 -12.46 -1.72 38.62
CA ASP A 264 -11.97 -3.10 38.64
C ASP A 264 -12.75 -4.00 37.67
N ASP A 265 -12.12 -5.11 37.27
CA ASP A 265 -12.55 -6.02 36.21
C ASP A 265 -12.57 -7.48 36.74
N ASP A 266 -13.58 -8.28 36.36
CA ASP A 266 -13.56 -9.74 36.49
C ASP A 266 -14.60 -10.47 35.61
N GLY A 267 -14.12 -11.37 34.74
CA GLY A 267 -14.50 -12.80 34.76
C GLY A 267 -15.68 -13.37 33.95
N SER A 268 -15.43 -13.70 32.67
CA SER A 268 -15.76 -14.94 31.88
C SER A 268 -17.14 -15.65 31.91
N GLY A 269 -17.66 -15.99 30.71
CA GLY A 269 -18.80 -16.90 30.46
C GLY A 269 -18.68 -17.79 29.20
N PRO A 270 -19.59 -18.78 28.99
CA PRO A 270 -19.37 -20.01 28.20
C PRO A 270 -20.01 -20.00 26.78
N GLY A 271 -19.67 -21.00 25.94
CA GLY A 271 -20.04 -21.09 24.52
C GLY A 271 -20.97 -22.23 24.10
N LEU A 272 -21.42 -22.20 22.83
CA LEU A 272 -22.04 -23.23 21.95
C LEU A 272 -22.35 -22.56 20.56
N PRO A 273 -22.90 -23.25 19.54
CA PRO A 273 -22.33 -24.19 18.57
C PRO A 273 -22.14 -23.60 17.14
N GLY A 274 -21.61 -24.43 16.22
CA GLY A 274 -20.94 -24.05 14.97
C GLY A 274 -21.76 -23.69 13.73
N ALA A 275 -21.05 -23.10 12.76
CA ALA A 275 -21.53 -22.51 11.51
C ALA A 275 -20.58 -22.88 10.33
N PRO A 276 -20.93 -22.58 9.06
CA PRO A 276 -20.78 -23.47 7.91
C PRO A 276 -19.41 -23.41 7.20
N ALA A 277 -19.20 -24.34 6.27
CA ALA A 277 -17.96 -24.54 5.52
C ALA A 277 -17.63 -23.38 4.55
N ALA A 278 -16.34 -23.06 4.49
CA ALA A 278 -15.78 -21.99 3.68
C ALA A 278 -15.80 -22.30 2.16
N PRO A 279 -15.90 -21.26 1.30
CA PRO A 279 -15.86 -21.42 -0.16
C PRO A 279 -14.45 -21.77 -0.66
N GLY A 280 -14.37 -22.57 -1.72
CA GLY A 280 -13.13 -23.00 -2.35
C GLY A 280 -12.38 -21.89 -3.12
N PRO A 281 -11.20 -22.21 -3.68
CA PRO A 281 -10.38 -21.25 -4.42
C PRO A 281 -11.14 -20.66 -5.62
N PRO A 282 -10.88 -19.38 -5.97
CA PRO A 282 -11.60 -18.71 -7.06
C PRO A 282 -11.29 -19.37 -8.43
N ASP A 283 -12.33 -19.54 -9.25
CA ASP A 283 -12.20 -20.02 -10.61
C ASP A 283 -11.44 -18.98 -11.47
N LEU A 284 -10.42 -19.39 -12.24
CA LEU A 284 -9.69 -18.49 -13.14
C LEU A 284 -10.62 -17.80 -14.14
N ALA A 285 -11.73 -18.44 -14.53
CA ALA A 285 -12.72 -17.82 -15.39
C ALA A 285 -13.46 -16.64 -14.73
N GLU A 286 -13.51 -16.56 -13.39
CA GLU A 286 -14.06 -15.42 -12.65
C GLU A 286 -13.05 -14.27 -12.53
N VAL A 287 -11.76 -14.54 -12.75
CA VAL A 287 -10.68 -13.57 -12.63
C VAL A 287 -10.31 -12.95 -13.96
N LEU A 288 -10.27 -13.74 -15.04
CA LEU A 288 -9.79 -13.30 -16.36
C LEU A 288 -10.92 -12.66 -17.17
N THR A 289 -11.22 -11.41 -16.88
CA THR A 289 -12.38 -10.70 -17.46
C THR A 289 -12.26 -10.49 -18.97
N ARG A 290 -11.05 -10.30 -19.52
CA ARG A 290 -10.87 -10.08 -20.97
C ARG A 290 -10.96 -11.37 -21.77
N ILE A 291 -10.37 -12.46 -21.28
CA ILE A 291 -10.47 -13.75 -21.98
C ILE A 291 -11.91 -14.31 -21.96
N THR A 292 -12.70 -13.93 -20.94
CA THR A 292 -14.09 -14.39 -20.74
C THR A 292 -15.17 -13.47 -21.28
N ASP A 293 -14.81 -12.24 -21.63
CA ASP A 293 -15.71 -11.27 -22.27
C ASP A 293 -16.01 -11.65 -23.74
N PRO A 294 -17.29 -11.71 -24.17
CA PRO A 294 -17.67 -11.95 -25.56
C PRO A 294 -17.08 -10.95 -26.56
N ALA A 295 -16.83 -9.69 -26.15
CA ALA A 295 -16.34 -8.64 -27.05
C ALA A 295 -14.82 -8.71 -27.27
N SER A 296 -14.07 -9.18 -26.29
CA SER A 296 -12.60 -9.23 -26.33
C SER A 296 -12.00 -10.64 -26.43
N GLY A 297 -12.76 -11.69 -26.11
CA GLY A 297 -12.35 -13.08 -26.19
C GLY A 297 -12.43 -13.68 -27.59
N THR A 298 -11.59 -14.68 -27.89
CA THR A 298 -11.52 -15.32 -29.21
C THR A 298 -12.50 -16.48 -29.41
N ARG A 299 -13.24 -16.86 -28.38
CA ARG A 299 -14.21 -17.96 -28.42
C ARG A 299 -15.64 -17.43 -28.39
N ARG A 300 -16.47 -17.97 -29.30
CA ARG A 300 -17.87 -17.55 -29.49
C ARG A 300 -18.78 -17.96 -28.33
N THR A 301 -18.54 -19.12 -27.72
CA THR A 301 -19.38 -19.64 -26.63
C THR A 301 -18.78 -19.35 -25.25
N GLU A 302 -19.63 -19.16 -24.24
CA GLU A 302 -19.21 -18.97 -22.85
C GLU A 302 -18.39 -20.15 -22.33
N GLU A 303 -18.86 -21.38 -22.55
CA GLU A 303 -18.13 -22.60 -22.20
C GLU A 303 -16.75 -22.65 -22.87
N GLY A 304 -16.66 -22.22 -24.14
CA GLY A 304 -15.39 -22.12 -24.86
C GLY A 304 -14.43 -21.13 -24.21
N ARG A 305 -14.93 -19.98 -23.76
CA ARG A 305 -14.13 -18.96 -23.05
C ARG A 305 -13.70 -19.43 -21.67
N ARG A 306 -14.58 -20.06 -20.89
CA ARG A 306 -14.24 -20.65 -19.57
C ARG A 306 -13.17 -21.72 -19.69
N ARG A 307 -13.33 -22.67 -20.64
CA ARG A 307 -12.29 -23.67 -20.91
C ARG A 307 -10.96 -23.04 -21.30
N LEU A 308 -10.98 -21.97 -22.10
CA LEU A 308 -9.77 -21.25 -22.48
C LEU A 308 -9.12 -20.53 -21.27
N ALA A 309 -9.91 -19.95 -20.36
CA ALA A 309 -9.41 -19.33 -19.13
C ALA A 309 -8.73 -20.34 -18.19
N GLN A 310 -9.29 -21.55 -18.10
CA GLN A 310 -8.81 -22.63 -17.23
C GLN A 310 -7.67 -23.47 -17.84
N ASP A 311 -7.41 -23.30 -19.14
CA ASP A 311 -6.37 -24.03 -19.87
C ASP A 311 -4.97 -23.80 -19.28
N ASP A 312 -4.19 -24.87 -19.16
CA ASP A 312 -2.86 -24.82 -18.54
C ASP A 312 -1.89 -23.88 -19.25
N VAL A 313 -2.02 -23.70 -20.57
CA VAL A 313 -1.17 -22.75 -21.31
C VAL A 313 -1.56 -21.31 -20.98
N THR A 314 -2.83 -21.03 -20.72
CA THR A 314 -3.27 -19.71 -20.24
C THR A 314 -2.59 -19.38 -18.92
N ARG A 315 -2.62 -20.32 -17.97
CA ARG A 315 -1.92 -20.19 -16.68
C ARG A 315 -0.41 -20.00 -16.86
N GLN A 316 0.24 -20.83 -17.68
CA GLN A 316 1.67 -20.71 -17.98
C GLN A 316 2.04 -19.34 -18.56
N LEU A 317 1.22 -18.79 -19.47
CA LEU A 317 1.46 -17.48 -20.08
C LEU A 317 1.28 -16.33 -19.08
N LEU A 318 0.34 -16.45 -18.15
CA LEU A 318 0.15 -15.47 -17.07
C LEU A 318 1.32 -15.55 -16.06
N GLU A 319 1.73 -16.75 -15.66
CA GLU A 319 2.89 -16.97 -14.80
C GLU A 319 4.19 -16.45 -15.44
N GLY A 320 4.38 -16.66 -16.75
CA GLY A 320 5.47 -16.08 -17.52
C GLY A 320 5.45 -14.56 -17.52
N GLY A 321 4.27 -13.94 -17.61
CA GLY A 321 4.10 -12.49 -17.47
C GLY A 321 4.47 -11.98 -16.09
N ILE A 322 4.03 -12.66 -15.03
CA ILE A 322 4.38 -12.33 -13.64
C ILE A 322 5.88 -12.45 -13.44
N ALA A 323 6.54 -13.46 -14.02
CA ALA A 323 7.98 -13.62 -13.98
C ALA A 323 8.72 -12.47 -14.69
N VAL A 324 8.25 -12.03 -15.86
CA VAL A 324 8.82 -10.87 -16.56
C VAL A 324 8.67 -9.59 -15.74
N LEU A 325 7.48 -9.34 -15.19
CA LEU A 325 7.25 -8.18 -14.31
C LEU A 325 8.15 -8.28 -13.07
N ALA A 326 8.24 -9.46 -12.48
CA ALA A 326 9.11 -9.72 -11.35
C ALA A 326 10.57 -9.38 -11.68
N GLU A 327 11.08 -9.76 -12.84
CA GLU A 327 12.44 -9.41 -13.24
C GLU A 327 12.61 -7.91 -13.49
N GLU A 328 11.66 -7.28 -14.20
CA GLU A 328 11.69 -5.84 -14.52
C GLU A 328 11.69 -4.96 -13.27
N PHE A 329 10.99 -5.38 -12.23
CA PHE A 329 10.91 -4.68 -10.96
C PHE A 329 11.97 -5.14 -9.95
N GLY A 330 12.90 -6.02 -10.34
CA GLY A 330 13.95 -6.51 -9.43
C GLY A 330 13.40 -7.35 -8.28
N LEU A 331 12.32 -8.11 -8.53
CA LEU A 331 11.75 -9.13 -7.64
C LEU A 331 12.38 -10.52 -7.85
N THR A 332 13.30 -10.69 -8.80
CA THR A 332 14.11 -11.90 -9.00
C THR A 332 15.50 -11.77 -8.38
N ALA A 333 16.18 -12.90 -8.13
CA ALA A 333 17.52 -12.93 -7.54
C ALA A 333 18.49 -11.94 -8.23
N PRO A 334 19.39 -11.28 -7.47
CA PRO A 334 20.29 -10.26 -8.00
C PRO A 334 21.19 -10.85 -9.10
N GLY A 335 21.09 -10.33 -10.33
CA GLY A 335 22.00 -10.68 -11.42
C GLY A 335 21.42 -10.75 -12.84
N ARG A 336 20.10 -10.72 -13.05
CA ARG A 336 19.52 -10.86 -14.41
C ARG A 336 18.84 -9.62 -15.02
N GLY A 337 18.34 -8.67 -14.23
CA GLY A 337 17.56 -7.55 -14.76
C GLY A 337 18.39 -6.34 -15.23
N SER A 338 18.11 -5.82 -16.43
CA SER A 338 18.42 -4.42 -16.78
C SER A 338 17.29 -3.51 -16.32
N PRO A 339 17.51 -2.59 -15.36
CA PRO A 339 16.49 -1.65 -14.92
C PRO A 339 16.26 -0.63 -16.04
N GLY A 340 15.11 -0.67 -16.72
CA GLY A 340 14.93 0.22 -17.87
C GLY A 340 13.52 0.53 -18.34
N ARG A 341 12.59 -0.43 -18.36
CA ARG A 341 11.25 -0.19 -18.95
C ARG A 341 10.21 -1.13 -18.36
N ALA A 342 9.47 -0.66 -17.35
CA ALA A 342 8.31 -1.41 -16.85
C ALA A 342 7.26 -1.55 -17.95
N PHE A 343 6.79 -2.77 -18.21
CA PHE A 343 5.80 -3.16 -19.22
C PHE A 343 6.24 -3.09 -20.71
N ASP A 344 7.21 -2.25 -21.12
CA ASP A 344 7.73 -2.35 -22.51
C ASP A 344 8.53 -3.65 -22.73
N GLY A 345 9.04 -4.27 -21.66
CA GLY A 345 9.72 -5.55 -21.75
C GLY A 345 8.79 -6.77 -21.60
N LEU A 346 7.48 -6.57 -21.34
CA LEU A 346 6.42 -7.58 -21.53
C LEU A 346 6.13 -7.83 -23.02
N SER A 347 7.17 -8.05 -23.80
CA SER A 347 7.01 -8.52 -25.17
C SER A 347 6.46 -9.95 -25.17
N ALA A 348 5.60 -10.28 -26.13
CA ALA A 348 5.09 -11.63 -26.31
C ALA A 348 6.22 -12.68 -26.36
N ALA A 349 7.36 -12.35 -26.96
CA ALA A 349 8.52 -13.22 -27.03
C ALA A 349 9.12 -13.52 -25.65
N ARG A 350 9.26 -12.51 -24.80
CA ARG A 350 9.82 -12.67 -23.45
C ARG A 350 8.86 -13.39 -22.52
N VAL A 351 7.58 -13.04 -22.53
CA VAL A 351 6.53 -13.75 -21.77
C VAL A 351 6.55 -15.24 -22.10
N VAL A 352 6.60 -15.58 -23.39
CA VAL A 352 6.64 -16.98 -23.85
C VAL A 352 7.94 -17.66 -23.43
N ALA A 353 9.09 -16.95 -23.45
CA ALA A 353 10.36 -17.49 -23.01
C ALA A 353 10.32 -17.85 -21.50
N GLU A 354 9.81 -16.95 -20.66
CA GLU A 354 9.65 -17.19 -19.23
C GLU A 354 8.61 -18.29 -18.94
N ALA A 355 7.47 -18.28 -19.64
CA ALA A 355 6.45 -19.33 -19.53
C ALA A 355 7.01 -20.71 -19.86
N ARG A 356 7.89 -20.82 -20.88
CA ARG A 356 8.57 -22.07 -21.22
C ARG A 356 9.60 -22.48 -20.18
N ALA A 357 10.36 -21.52 -19.66
CA ALA A 357 11.35 -21.79 -18.62
C ALA A 357 10.69 -22.33 -17.35
N ALA A 358 9.50 -21.84 -16.99
CA ALA A 358 8.73 -22.30 -15.85
C ALA A 358 8.01 -23.64 -16.09
N GLY A 359 7.47 -23.89 -17.29
CA GLY A 359 6.63 -25.04 -17.59
C GLY A 359 7.35 -26.37 -17.88
N GLY A 360 8.68 -26.41 -17.90
CA GLY A 360 9.47 -27.62 -18.15
C GLY A 360 9.35 -28.20 -19.57
N ALA A 361 9.77 -29.45 -19.78
CA ALA A 361 9.88 -30.10 -21.10
C ALA A 361 8.53 -30.28 -21.85
N GLY A 362 7.39 -30.03 -21.20
CA GLY A 362 6.05 -30.07 -21.79
C GLY A 362 5.45 -28.70 -22.13
N ALA A 363 6.18 -27.60 -21.95
CA ALA A 363 5.64 -26.25 -22.09
C ALA A 363 5.25 -25.91 -23.54
N GLN A 364 3.95 -25.76 -23.80
CA GLN A 364 3.41 -25.44 -25.13
C GLN A 364 3.18 -23.95 -25.37
N ALA A 365 3.67 -23.06 -24.48
CA ALA A 365 3.56 -21.62 -24.66
C ALA A 365 4.21 -21.19 -25.98
N THR A 366 3.48 -20.44 -26.81
CA THR A 366 3.97 -19.84 -28.05
C THR A 366 3.37 -18.45 -28.21
N VAL A 367 4.01 -17.59 -29.01
CA VAL A 367 3.45 -16.26 -29.34
C VAL A 367 2.09 -16.41 -30.02
N ALA A 368 1.91 -17.43 -30.86
CA ALA A 368 0.63 -17.72 -31.48
C ALA A 368 -0.45 -18.07 -30.45
N ARG A 369 -0.13 -18.88 -29.43
CA ARG A 369 -1.08 -19.22 -28.34
C ARG A 369 -1.38 -18.07 -27.41
N LEU A 370 -0.43 -17.17 -27.18
CA LEU A 370 -0.67 -15.91 -26.49
C LEU A 370 -1.67 -15.05 -27.27
N ARG A 371 -1.43 -14.85 -28.57
CA ARG A 371 -2.33 -14.06 -29.44
C ARG A 371 -3.70 -14.70 -29.65
N ASP A 372 -3.78 -16.02 -29.64
CA ASP A 372 -5.05 -16.77 -29.68
C ASP A 372 -5.90 -16.54 -28.43
N ARG A 373 -5.28 -16.23 -27.28
CA ARG A 373 -5.99 -15.93 -26.03
C ARG A 373 -6.29 -14.44 -25.91
N TRP A 374 -5.30 -13.62 -26.25
CA TRP A 374 -5.34 -12.17 -26.19
C TRP A 374 -4.88 -11.58 -27.52
N PRO A 375 -5.81 -11.28 -28.44
CA PRO A 375 -5.47 -10.66 -29.72
C PRO A 375 -4.78 -9.30 -29.57
N VAL A 376 -5.07 -8.63 -28.46
CA VAL A 376 -4.62 -7.28 -28.10
C VAL A 376 -3.73 -7.40 -26.85
N GLN A 377 -2.56 -6.75 -26.85
CA GLN A 377 -1.60 -6.86 -25.75
C GLN A 377 -2.16 -6.25 -24.46
N GLU A 378 -2.93 -5.17 -24.57
CA GLU A 378 -3.60 -4.50 -23.47
C GLU A 378 -4.53 -5.46 -22.72
N HIS A 379 -5.28 -6.29 -23.44
CA HIS A 379 -6.16 -7.31 -22.83
C HIS A 379 -5.35 -8.36 -22.06
N TYR A 380 -4.20 -8.78 -22.58
CA TYR A 380 -3.30 -9.67 -21.86
C TYR A 380 -2.79 -9.02 -20.57
N VAL A 381 -2.41 -7.73 -20.61
CA VAL A 381 -1.91 -7.07 -19.41
C VAL A 381 -3.02 -6.86 -18.37
N ASP A 382 -4.25 -6.52 -18.78
CA ASP A 382 -5.40 -6.45 -17.87
C ASP A 382 -5.62 -7.79 -17.15
N ASP A 383 -5.69 -8.90 -17.91
CA ASP A 383 -5.86 -10.24 -17.35
C ASP A 383 -4.65 -10.72 -16.52
N LEU A 384 -3.42 -10.34 -16.91
CA LEU A 384 -2.20 -10.60 -16.14
C LEU A 384 -2.24 -9.93 -14.78
N VAL A 385 -2.69 -8.67 -14.75
CA VAL A 385 -2.85 -7.90 -13.53
C VAL A 385 -3.92 -8.51 -12.63
N LEU A 386 -5.08 -8.83 -13.20
CA LEU A 386 -6.17 -9.53 -12.51
C LEU A 386 -5.70 -10.87 -11.92
N HIS A 387 -4.96 -11.65 -12.71
CA HIS A 387 -4.38 -12.91 -12.26
C HIS A 387 -3.40 -12.73 -11.11
N ALA A 388 -2.48 -11.77 -11.21
CA ALA A 388 -1.53 -11.44 -10.16
C ALA A 388 -2.23 -11.02 -8.86
N LEU A 389 -3.28 -10.21 -8.95
CA LEU A 389 -4.10 -9.80 -7.82
C LEU A 389 -4.86 -11.00 -7.21
N ALA A 390 -5.38 -11.90 -8.05
CA ALA A 390 -6.04 -13.10 -7.58
C ALA A 390 -5.08 -14.07 -6.89
N GLN A 391 -3.81 -14.16 -7.31
CA GLN A 391 -2.79 -14.96 -6.62
C GLN A 391 -2.50 -14.47 -5.20
N HIS A 392 -2.80 -13.21 -4.87
CA HIS A 392 -2.70 -12.71 -3.51
C HIS A 392 -3.85 -13.22 -2.61
N ARG A 393 -5.01 -13.62 -3.18
CA ARG A 393 -6.21 -14.03 -2.42
C ARG A 393 -6.03 -15.28 -1.54
N PRO A 394 -5.44 -16.40 -2.00
CA PRO A 394 -5.35 -17.63 -1.21
C PRO A 394 -4.62 -17.45 0.12
N ALA A 395 -3.68 -16.50 0.21
CA ALA A 395 -3.04 -16.21 1.48
C ALA A 395 -3.96 -15.47 2.46
N ALA A 396 -4.81 -14.56 1.97
CA ALA A 396 -5.83 -13.94 2.82
C ALA A 396 -6.88 -14.98 3.24
N ASP A 397 -7.30 -15.85 2.33
CA ASP A 397 -8.29 -16.90 2.61
C ASP A 397 -7.77 -17.92 3.63
N ALA A 398 -6.53 -18.41 3.48
CA ALA A 398 -5.91 -19.34 4.43
C ALA A 398 -5.81 -18.75 5.85
N LEU A 399 -5.71 -17.43 5.97
CA LEU A 399 -5.68 -16.74 7.26
C LEU A 399 -7.06 -16.64 7.90
N LEU A 400 -8.08 -16.30 7.10
CA LEU A 400 -9.47 -16.29 7.55
C LEU A 400 -9.90 -17.72 7.96
N GLU A 401 -9.48 -18.74 7.21
CA GLU A 401 -9.69 -20.16 7.51
C GLU A 401 -8.98 -20.62 8.77
N GLN A 402 -7.76 -20.13 9.07
CA GLN A 402 -7.04 -20.47 10.29
C GLN A 402 -7.59 -19.72 11.52
N ALA A 403 -8.03 -18.48 11.33
CA ALA A 403 -8.59 -17.64 12.40
C ALA A 403 -9.97 -18.14 12.87
N GLY A 404 -10.81 -18.62 11.94
CA GLY A 404 -12.17 -19.09 12.23
C GLY A 404 -12.24 -20.16 13.34
N PRO A 405 -11.57 -21.32 13.19
CA PRO A 405 -11.59 -22.40 14.19
C PRO A 405 -10.90 -22.04 15.51
N ALA A 406 -9.87 -21.18 15.48
CA ALA A 406 -9.22 -20.71 16.70
C ALA A 406 -10.18 -19.85 17.53
N ALA A 407 -10.90 -18.96 16.87
CA ALA A 407 -11.91 -18.14 17.49
C ALA A 407 -13.13 -18.90 17.99
N GLN A 408 -13.61 -19.89 17.23
CA GLN A 408 -14.72 -20.75 17.65
C GLN A 408 -14.40 -21.55 18.92
N ARG A 409 -13.10 -21.80 19.18
CA ARG A 409 -12.62 -22.51 20.39
C ARG A 409 -12.43 -21.60 21.60
N GLY A 410 -12.88 -20.35 21.54
CA GLY A 410 -12.68 -19.39 22.62
C GLY A 410 -11.21 -19.05 22.87
N ALA A 411 -10.32 -19.26 21.89
CA ALA A 411 -8.96 -18.75 22.02
C ALA A 411 -9.03 -17.22 22.17
N ALA A 412 -8.20 -16.67 23.07
CA ALA A 412 -8.04 -15.23 23.22
C ALA A 412 -7.89 -14.59 21.83
N LEU A 413 -8.74 -13.59 21.54
CA LEU A 413 -8.82 -12.92 20.24
C LEU A 413 -7.41 -12.53 19.76
N ASP A 414 -6.59 -12.02 20.67
CA ASP A 414 -5.21 -11.59 20.45
C ASP A 414 -4.30 -12.70 19.94
N ALA A 415 -4.44 -13.91 20.46
CA ALA A 415 -3.63 -15.04 20.01
C ALA A 415 -4.05 -15.50 18.61
N ALA A 416 -5.35 -15.41 18.27
CA ALA A 416 -5.84 -15.75 16.94
C ALA A 416 -5.44 -14.69 15.90
N VAL A 417 -5.65 -13.41 16.21
CA VAL A 417 -5.22 -12.27 15.40
C VAL A 417 -3.70 -12.25 15.25
N GLY A 418 -2.96 -12.54 16.33
CA GLY A 418 -1.50 -12.66 16.34
C GLY A 418 -0.98 -13.73 15.39
N ARG A 419 -1.54 -14.95 15.44
CA ARG A 419 -1.16 -16.04 14.52
C ARG A 419 -1.51 -15.72 13.07
N ALA A 420 -2.72 -15.21 12.83
CA ALA A 420 -3.13 -14.85 11.49
C ALA A 420 -2.23 -13.75 10.92
N THR A 421 -1.95 -12.72 11.69
CA THR A 421 -1.03 -11.66 11.29
C THR A 421 0.39 -12.18 11.06
N ALA A 422 0.92 -13.03 11.94
CA ALA A 422 2.25 -13.61 11.77
C ALA A 422 2.34 -14.44 10.48
N ALA A 423 1.34 -15.27 10.18
CA ALA A 423 1.28 -16.03 8.94
C ALA A 423 1.07 -15.12 7.70
N ARG A 424 0.36 -14.00 7.85
CA ARG A 424 0.18 -12.98 6.80
C ARG A 424 1.50 -12.33 6.42
N LEU A 425 2.26 -11.92 7.44
CA LEU A 425 3.51 -11.18 7.29
C LEU A 425 4.68 -12.09 6.94
N ALA A 426 4.62 -13.38 7.30
CA ALA A 426 5.66 -14.35 7.02
C ALA A 426 5.98 -14.41 5.51
N GLY A 427 7.22 -14.06 5.18
CA GLY A 427 7.73 -14.14 3.81
C GLY A 427 7.23 -13.04 2.89
N LEU A 428 6.52 -11.99 3.36
CA LEU A 428 6.06 -10.89 2.51
C LEU A 428 7.19 -10.23 1.70
N GLU A 429 8.40 -10.18 2.26
CA GLU A 429 9.60 -9.68 1.60
C GLU A 429 10.01 -10.51 0.38
N THR A 430 9.69 -11.80 0.39
CA THR A 430 9.94 -12.75 -0.71
C THR A 430 8.76 -12.93 -1.65
N ARG A 431 7.57 -12.47 -1.24
CA ARG A 431 6.31 -12.62 -1.97
C ARG A 431 6.20 -11.64 -3.13
N ARG A 432 6.31 -12.18 -4.34
CA ARG A 432 6.23 -11.41 -5.59
C ARG A 432 4.85 -10.79 -5.80
N ASP A 433 3.79 -11.49 -5.39
CA ASP A 433 2.39 -11.07 -5.51
C ASP A 433 2.09 -9.83 -4.67
N ALA A 434 2.61 -9.75 -3.44
CA ALA A 434 2.50 -8.58 -2.56
C ALA A 434 3.12 -7.31 -3.19
N ARG A 435 4.34 -7.44 -3.71
CA ARG A 435 5.05 -6.36 -4.41
C ARG A 435 4.34 -5.96 -5.70
N LEU A 436 3.86 -6.97 -6.45
CA LEU A 436 3.14 -6.75 -7.69
C LEU A 436 1.80 -6.05 -7.45
N LYS A 437 1.04 -6.36 -6.39
CA LYS A 437 -0.17 -5.63 -5.98
C LYS A 437 0.13 -4.13 -5.82
N VAL A 438 1.15 -3.76 -5.06
CA VAL A 438 1.53 -2.35 -4.86
C VAL A 438 1.97 -1.68 -6.18
N LEU A 439 2.75 -2.38 -7.01
CA LEU A 439 3.17 -1.84 -8.31
C LEU A 439 2.01 -1.64 -9.28
N VAL A 440 1.10 -2.62 -9.34
CA VAL A 440 -0.14 -2.54 -10.11
C VAL A 440 -0.99 -1.36 -9.64
N LEU A 441 -1.13 -1.16 -8.33
CA LEU A 441 -1.88 -0.04 -7.77
C LEU A 441 -1.29 1.32 -8.20
N VAL A 442 0.04 1.44 -8.14
CA VAL A 442 0.72 2.69 -8.47
C VAL A 442 0.75 2.97 -9.97
N LEU A 443 0.96 1.94 -10.79
CA LEU A 443 1.19 2.06 -12.24
C LEU A 443 -0.11 1.89 -13.05
N GLY A 444 -1.08 1.17 -12.51
CA GLY A 444 -2.33 0.80 -13.17
C GLY A 444 -3.41 1.90 -13.17
N ARG A 445 -3.25 2.98 -12.40
CA ARG A 445 -4.25 4.05 -12.29
C ARG A 445 -4.62 4.72 -13.64
N SER A 446 -3.74 4.69 -14.63
CA SER A 446 -4.05 5.20 -15.97
C SER A 446 -4.90 4.23 -16.82
N ARG A 447 -5.24 3.04 -16.29
CA ARG A 447 -5.97 1.99 -16.98
C ARG A 447 -7.26 1.66 -16.24
N HIS A 448 -8.39 2.08 -16.80
CA HIS A 448 -9.71 1.86 -16.23
C HIS A 448 -9.97 0.38 -15.87
N GLY A 449 -9.62 -0.56 -16.75
CA GLY A 449 -9.79 -1.99 -16.47
C GLY A 449 -9.02 -2.49 -15.26
N VAL A 450 -7.85 -1.91 -14.95
CA VAL A 450 -7.07 -2.25 -13.74
C VAL A 450 -7.69 -1.62 -12.50
N THR A 451 -8.17 -0.37 -12.59
CA THR A 451 -8.89 0.29 -11.50
C THR A 451 -10.18 -0.45 -11.14
N ASP A 452 -10.99 -0.85 -12.13
CA ASP A 452 -12.23 -1.60 -11.92
C ASP A 452 -11.94 -2.96 -11.26
N ALA A 453 -10.93 -3.68 -11.77
CA ALA A 453 -10.45 -4.93 -11.20
C ALA A 453 -10.01 -4.82 -9.73
N LEU A 454 -9.32 -3.72 -9.38
CA LEU A 454 -8.89 -3.44 -8.02
C LEU A 454 -10.08 -3.11 -7.11
N ALA A 455 -11.02 -2.31 -7.59
CA ALA A 455 -12.24 -2.00 -6.84
C ALA A 455 -13.07 -3.27 -6.56
N GLU A 456 -13.21 -4.16 -7.54
CA GLU A 456 -13.87 -5.46 -7.37
C GLU A 456 -13.15 -6.36 -6.37
N LEU A 457 -11.81 -6.41 -6.43
CA LEU A 457 -10.98 -7.14 -5.46
C LEU A 457 -11.23 -6.62 -4.05
N TYR A 458 -11.19 -5.31 -3.85
CA TYR A 458 -11.40 -4.71 -2.54
C TYR A 458 -12.83 -4.90 -2.03
N ALA A 459 -13.84 -4.83 -2.89
CA ALA A 459 -15.21 -5.13 -2.54
C ALA A 459 -15.39 -6.61 -2.11
N LEU A 460 -14.67 -7.54 -2.74
CA LEU A 460 -14.67 -8.95 -2.35
C LEU A 460 -13.97 -9.16 -1.00
N GLU A 461 -12.79 -8.58 -0.80
CA GLU A 461 -12.06 -8.61 0.48
C GLU A 461 -12.93 -8.05 1.61
N HIS A 462 -13.62 -6.94 1.37
CA HIS A 462 -14.56 -6.33 2.31
C HIS A 462 -15.70 -7.27 2.68
N ARG A 463 -16.41 -7.85 1.69
CA ARG A 463 -17.50 -8.80 1.97
C ARG A 463 -17.02 -10.00 2.79
N ARG A 464 -15.83 -10.55 2.48
CA ARG A 464 -15.26 -11.71 3.18
C ARG A 464 -14.86 -11.40 4.61
N LEU A 465 -14.12 -10.31 4.82
CA LEU A 465 -13.69 -9.92 6.16
C LEU A 465 -14.90 -9.54 7.02
N ARG A 466 -15.88 -8.83 6.46
CA ARG A 466 -17.14 -8.52 7.15
C ARG A 466 -17.83 -9.79 7.61
N ALA A 467 -18.02 -10.78 6.73
CA ALA A 467 -18.66 -12.04 7.09
C ALA A 467 -17.91 -12.79 8.20
N LEU A 468 -16.57 -12.75 8.18
CA LEU A 468 -15.77 -13.28 9.28
C LEU A 468 -16.05 -12.52 10.57
N LEU A 469 -15.91 -11.19 10.58
CA LEU A 469 -16.14 -10.37 11.77
C LEU A 469 -17.56 -10.56 12.32
N GLU A 470 -18.58 -10.65 11.46
CA GLU A 470 -19.96 -10.94 11.86
C GLU A 470 -20.06 -12.26 12.65
N ALA A 471 -19.48 -13.33 12.10
CA ALA A 471 -19.43 -14.63 12.77
C ALA A 471 -18.63 -14.58 14.09
N GLN A 472 -17.56 -13.78 14.14
CA GLN A 472 -16.72 -13.61 15.33
C GLN A 472 -17.44 -12.89 16.47
N PHE A 473 -18.19 -11.84 16.16
CA PHE A 473 -18.98 -11.07 17.11
C PHE A 473 -20.17 -11.89 17.61
N ALA A 474 -20.89 -12.57 16.69
CA ALA A 474 -21.99 -13.45 17.03
C ALA A 474 -21.55 -14.60 17.96
N ALA A 475 -20.41 -15.24 17.68
CA ALA A 475 -19.89 -16.33 18.51
C ALA A 475 -19.48 -15.89 19.93
N ARG A 476 -19.21 -14.60 20.15
CA ARG A 476 -18.79 -14.04 21.44
C ARG A 476 -19.91 -13.32 22.18
N GLY A 477 -21.09 -13.17 21.58
CA GLY A 477 -22.13 -12.28 22.09
C GLY A 477 -21.63 -10.84 22.24
N ALA A 478 -20.62 -10.45 21.47
CA ALA A 478 -20.03 -9.11 21.55
C ALA A 478 -20.89 -8.11 20.77
N GLY A 479 -21.20 -6.98 21.39
CA GLY A 479 -21.81 -5.84 20.73
C GLY A 479 -20.76 -4.89 20.16
N LEU A 480 -21.12 -4.13 19.12
CA LEU A 480 -20.36 -2.95 18.71
C LEU A 480 -20.79 -1.75 19.55
N ARG A 481 -19.85 -0.84 19.83
CA ARG A 481 -20.14 0.44 20.47
C ARG A 481 -21.09 1.29 19.62
N GLU A 482 -21.83 2.17 20.28
CA GLU A 482 -22.71 3.12 19.60
C GLU A 482 -21.94 3.92 18.55
N GLY A 483 -22.53 4.08 17.37
CA GLY A 483 -21.91 4.79 16.25
C GLY A 483 -20.82 4.01 15.50
N VAL A 484 -20.52 2.76 15.86
CA VAL A 484 -19.61 1.87 15.11
C VAL A 484 -20.41 0.79 14.39
N THR A 485 -20.24 0.69 13.07
CA THR A 485 -20.83 -0.40 12.28
C THR A 485 -19.80 -1.48 11.97
N LEU A 486 -20.28 -2.67 11.62
CA LEU A 486 -19.39 -3.75 11.17
C LEU A 486 -18.65 -3.37 9.89
N ASP A 487 -19.27 -2.57 9.01
CA ASP A 487 -18.63 -2.04 7.80
C ASP A 487 -17.47 -1.10 8.15
N ASP A 488 -17.62 -0.27 9.17
CA ASP A 488 -16.54 0.61 9.66
C ASP A 488 -15.34 -0.21 10.12
N LEU A 489 -15.56 -1.16 11.02
CA LEU A 489 -14.51 -2.03 11.53
C LEU A 489 -13.82 -2.81 10.41
N THR A 490 -14.60 -3.30 9.44
CA THR A 490 -14.06 -4.01 8.27
C THR A 490 -13.15 -3.10 7.44
N ARG A 491 -13.59 -1.87 7.14
CA ARG A 491 -12.78 -0.89 6.38
C ARG A 491 -11.49 -0.53 7.10
N TRP A 492 -11.55 -0.31 8.41
CA TRP A 492 -10.37 0.02 9.21
C TRP A 492 -9.38 -1.16 9.29
N ALA A 493 -9.86 -2.38 9.53
CA ALA A 493 -9.02 -3.58 9.56
C ALA A 493 -8.34 -3.84 8.21
N LEU A 494 -9.06 -3.64 7.11
CA LEU A 494 -8.54 -3.74 5.77
C LEU A 494 -7.49 -2.66 5.45
N ALA A 495 -7.70 -1.42 5.89
CA ALA A 495 -6.70 -0.37 5.79
C ALA A 495 -5.45 -0.69 6.63
N LEU A 496 -5.61 -1.29 7.81
CA LEU A 496 -4.47 -1.77 8.60
C LEU A 496 -3.67 -2.87 7.88
N ASP A 497 -4.33 -3.85 7.24
CA ASP A 497 -3.64 -4.89 6.44
C ASP A 497 -2.86 -4.29 5.26
N ASP A 498 -3.49 -3.41 4.48
CA ASP A 498 -2.85 -2.73 3.35
C ASP A 498 -1.67 -1.84 3.81
N GLY A 499 -1.80 -1.16 4.95
CA GLY A 499 -0.71 -0.41 5.57
C GLY A 499 0.43 -1.31 6.02
N ALA A 500 0.13 -2.46 6.62
CA ALA A 500 1.13 -3.42 7.06
C ALA A 500 1.88 -4.03 5.87
N LEU A 501 1.18 -4.27 4.76
CA LEU A 501 1.79 -4.65 3.49
C LEU A 501 2.79 -3.59 3.00
N VAL A 502 2.40 -2.31 2.97
CA VAL A 502 3.33 -1.24 2.55
C VAL A 502 4.53 -1.17 3.49
N ARG A 503 4.29 -1.29 4.80
CA ARG A 503 5.34 -1.24 5.82
C ARG A 503 6.32 -2.40 5.69
N SER A 504 5.84 -3.64 5.58
CA SER A 504 6.68 -4.85 5.50
C SER A 504 7.59 -4.89 4.27
N LEU A 505 7.26 -4.14 3.21
CA LEU A 505 8.14 -4.00 2.04
C LEU A 505 9.33 -3.08 2.30
N THR A 506 9.29 -2.30 3.38
CA THR A 506 10.23 -1.22 3.68
C THR A 506 10.99 -1.41 4.99
N THR A 507 10.48 -2.25 5.89
CA THR A 507 11.09 -2.61 7.16
C THR A 507 11.60 -4.04 7.11
N ASP A 508 12.64 -4.34 7.89
CA ASP A 508 13.01 -5.73 8.16
C ASP A 508 11.95 -6.33 9.09
N PRO A 509 11.27 -7.44 8.72
CA PRO A 509 10.30 -8.12 9.58
C PRO A 509 10.86 -8.43 10.98
N ALA A 510 12.17 -8.71 11.08
CA ALA A 510 12.83 -8.93 12.35
C ALA A 510 12.79 -7.67 13.23
N SER A 511 12.90 -6.47 12.65
CA SER A 511 12.87 -5.21 13.40
C SER A 511 11.49 -4.93 14.03
N GLU A 512 10.39 -5.44 13.46
CA GLU A 512 9.04 -5.21 13.97
C GLU A 512 8.62 -6.19 15.08
N ALA A 513 9.15 -7.41 15.06
CA ALA A 513 8.82 -8.44 16.04
C ALA A 513 9.41 -8.17 17.44
N HIS A 514 10.51 -7.41 17.54
CA HIS A 514 11.24 -7.21 18.80
C HIS A 514 10.65 -6.11 19.71
N ALA A 515 9.65 -5.36 19.25
CA ALA A 515 9.22 -4.13 19.93
C ALA A 515 8.10 -4.30 20.99
N GLY A 516 7.45 -5.45 21.14
CA GLY A 516 6.38 -5.56 22.16
C GLY A 516 5.39 -6.72 22.05
N GLY A 517 5.84 -7.97 22.13
CA GLY A 517 4.92 -9.10 22.34
C GLY A 517 4.11 -9.57 21.12
N GLY A 518 4.50 -9.22 19.89
CA GLY A 518 3.88 -9.72 18.66
C GLY A 518 4.11 -8.81 17.45
N PRO A 519 3.53 -9.12 16.28
CA PRO A 519 3.54 -8.21 15.14
C PRO A 519 2.70 -6.95 15.41
N LEU A 520 3.17 -5.77 14.96
CA LEU A 520 2.47 -4.48 15.14
C LEU A 520 1.02 -4.54 14.64
N LEU A 521 0.79 -5.06 13.42
CA LEU A 521 -0.54 -5.20 12.84
C LEU A 521 -1.49 -5.98 13.78
N ALA A 522 -1.00 -7.04 14.43
CA ALA A 522 -1.84 -7.85 15.32
C ALA A 522 -2.30 -7.04 16.52
N ARG A 523 -1.35 -6.32 17.16
CA ARG A 523 -1.65 -5.46 18.30
C ARG A 523 -2.59 -4.33 17.93
N THR A 524 -2.38 -3.71 16.77
CA THR A 524 -3.22 -2.62 16.28
C THR A 524 -4.65 -3.09 15.97
N VAL A 525 -4.82 -4.24 15.31
CA VAL A 525 -6.15 -4.81 15.02
C VAL A 525 -6.86 -5.21 16.31
N THR A 526 -6.17 -5.84 17.26
CA THR A 526 -6.71 -6.13 18.60
C THR A 526 -7.16 -4.85 19.30
N ALA A 527 -6.29 -3.84 19.38
CA ALA A 527 -6.58 -2.59 20.08
C ALA A 527 -7.80 -1.89 19.47
N LEU A 528 -7.89 -1.86 18.13
CA LEU A 528 -9.04 -1.35 17.42
C LEU A 528 -10.31 -2.14 17.74
N ALA A 529 -10.26 -3.47 17.68
CA ALA A 529 -11.41 -4.32 17.95
C ALA A 529 -11.95 -4.09 19.38
N LEU A 530 -11.06 -4.09 20.38
CA LEU A 530 -11.41 -3.83 21.78
C LEU A 530 -12.01 -2.43 21.97
N ALA A 531 -11.46 -1.42 21.30
CA ALA A 531 -12.00 -0.06 21.33
C ALA A 531 -13.35 0.11 20.63
N CYS A 532 -13.77 -0.88 19.83
CA CYS A 532 -15.03 -0.87 19.09
C CYS A 532 -16.09 -1.80 19.71
N THR A 533 -15.75 -2.62 20.69
CA THR A 533 -16.65 -3.58 21.33
C THR A 533 -17.19 -3.09 22.66
N VAL A 534 -18.38 -3.56 23.03
CA VAL A 534 -18.93 -3.49 24.39
C VAL A 534 -18.90 -4.90 24.96
N HIS A 535 -18.35 -5.06 26.17
CA HIS A 535 -18.35 -6.36 26.82
C HIS A 535 -19.70 -6.61 27.51
N PRO A 536 -20.30 -7.82 27.36
CA PRO A 536 -21.50 -8.20 28.08
C PRO A 536 -21.18 -8.23 29.59
N GLY A 537 -21.54 -7.16 30.29
CA GLY A 537 -21.19 -6.90 31.68
C GLY A 537 -21.08 -5.41 32.02
N GLU A 538 -20.72 -4.57 31.05
CA GLU A 538 -20.54 -3.12 31.26
C GLU A 538 -21.87 -2.33 31.32
N GLY A 539 -23.02 -2.93 30.98
CA GLY A 539 -24.30 -2.22 30.77
C GLY A 539 -25.40 -2.39 31.84
N GLU A 540 -25.29 -3.35 32.76
CA GLU A 540 -26.39 -3.68 33.69
C GLU A 540 -26.22 -3.09 35.11
N GLY A 541 -25.08 -2.47 35.44
CA GLY A 541 -24.77 -2.03 36.81
C GLY A 541 -25.31 -0.66 37.25
N GLY A 542 -26.07 0.06 36.42
CA GLY A 542 -26.41 1.48 36.68
C GLY A 542 -27.90 1.82 36.87
N GLY A 543 -28.79 0.83 36.92
CA GLY A 543 -30.23 1.05 36.71
C GLY A 543 -31.18 0.92 37.90
N GLU A 544 -30.75 0.50 39.10
CA GLU A 544 -31.64 0.28 40.25
C GLU A 544 -31.16 0.99 41.52
N GLU A 545 -31.27 2.33 41.55
CA GLU A 545 -31.59 3.07 42.79
C GLU A 545 -32.55 4.21 42.42
N GLY A 546 -33.84 3.98 42.65
CA GLY A 546 -34.93 4.92 42.41
C GLY A 546 -36.29 4.35 42.79
#